data_AF-A0A7Y3RB60-F1
#
_entry.id   AF-A0A7Y3RB60-F1
#
_cell.length_a   1.000
_cell.length_b   1.000
_cell.length_c   1.000
_cell.angle_alpha   90.00
_cell.angle_beta   90.00
_cell.angle_gamma   90.00
#
_symmetry.space_group_name_H-M   'P 1'
#
loop_
_entity.id
_entity.type
_entity.pdbx_description
1 polymer ?
#
loop_
_entity_poly.entity_id
_entity_poly.type
_entity_poly.pdbx_seq_one_letter_code
_entity_poly.pdbx_strand_id
1 'polypeptide(L)'
;YVRVEFNTTGCYDIVELDLIVNPLPNATQPNYAQYTLCDYNGSIGFETFDLASQVAAVLLGQTGMSVTFYPSLTDAENDTNAINVSHPDLQYPNQIIYVQTLGIRITNSITGCYSISTMDIRVVPLPTPIPPTAPFTICDENQDGFSGFDLTSLTTDILQGAPYILTFHETLTDAQQGNTPIDTSVLYNNINPFVQILYVRA
;
A
#
# COMPACT_ATOMS: atom_id res chain seq x y z
N TYR A 1 -32.73 39.72 -7.52
CA TYR A 1 -32.57 41.18 -7.66
C TYR A 1 -32.30 41.78 -6.28
N VAL A 2 -31.44 42.80 -6.22
CA VAL A 2 -31.21 43.60 -5.01
C VAL A 2 -31.81 44.98 -5.27
N ARG A 3 -32.64 45.46 -4.33
CA ARG A 3 -33.28 46.78 -4.41
C ARG A 3 -32.77 47.67 -3.29
N VAL A 4 -32.31 48.86 -3.64
CA VAL A 4 -31.95 49.92 -2.69
C VAL A 4 -32.94 51.06 -2.85
N GLU A 5 -33.51 51.54 -1.74
CA GLU A 5 -34.55 52.58 -1.74
C GLU A 5 -34.21 53.67 -0.74
N PHE A 6 -34.46 54.93 -1.11
CA PHE A 6 -34.41 56.06 -0.20
C PHE A 6 -35.65 56.09 0.69
N ASN A 7 -35.47 55.91 2.00
CA ASN A 7 -36.56 55.89 2.98
C ASN A 7 -37.42 57.17 3.00
N THR A 8 -36.89 58.29 2.52
CA THR A 8 -37.57 59.60 2.53
C THR A 8 -38.28 59.96 1.22
N THR A 9 -37.80 59.47 0.08
CA THR A 9 -38.36 59.82 -1.24
C THR A 9 -39.04 58.65 -1.95
N GLY A 10 -38.80 57.41 -1.52
CA GLY A 10 -39.29 56.19 -2.18
C GLY A 10 -38.63 55.90 -3.53
N CYS A 11 -37.66 56.73 -3.95
CA CYS A 11 -36.87 56.46 -5.15
C CYS A 11 -36.00 55.22 -4.91
N TYR A 12 -35.98 54.31 -5.87
CA TYR A 12 -35.22 53.07 -5.77
C TYR A 12 -34.48 52.76 -7.05
N ASP A 13 -33.45 51.93 -6.92
CA ASP A 13 -32.74 51.30 -8.03
C ASP A 13 -32.73 49.79 -7.83
N ILE A 14 -32.72 49.04 -8.94
CA ILE A 14 -32.73 47.57 -8.94
C ILE A 14 -31.55 47.08 -9.77
N VAL A 15 -30.73 46.25 -9.16
CA VAL A 15 -29.65 45.54 -9.84
C VAL A 15 -29.90 44.04 -9.82
N GLU A 16 -29.41 43.37 -10.86
CA GLU A 16 -29.40 41.91 -10.94
C GLU A 16 -28.36 41.35 -9.97
N LEU A 17 -28.67 40.18 -9.40
CA LEU A 17 -27.75 39.42 -8.56
C LEU A 17 -27.79 37.99 -9.07
N ASP A 18 -26.68 37.55 -9.64
CA ASP A 18 -26.53 36.17 -10.08
C ASP A 18 -26.16 35.28 -8.89
N LEU A 19 -26.92 34.21 -8.72
CA LEU A 19 -26.60 33.15 -7.78
C LEU A 19 -26.00 31.99 -8.58
N ILE A 20 -24.69 31.79 -8.43
CA ILE A 20 -23.95 30.74 -9.15
C ILE A 20 -23.78 29.53 -8.23
N VAL A 21 -24.24 28.37 -8.68
CA VAL A 21 -24.01 27.08 -8.01
C VAL A 21 -23.00 26.29 -8.84
N ASN A 22 -21.80 26.10 -8.30
CA ASN A 22 -20.75 25.33 -8.95
C ASN A 22 -20.81 23.87 -8.48
N PRO A 23 -20.64 22.87 -9.39
CA PRO A 23 -20.59 21.48 -9.00
C PRO A 23 -19.31 21.19 -8.19
N LEU A 24 -19.39 20.23 -7.27
CA LEU A 24 -18.23 19.69 -6.59
C LEU A 24 -17.43 18.77 -7.53
N PRO A 25 -16.10 18.65 -7.34
CA PRO A 25 -15.30 17.63 -8.01
C PRO A 25 -15.82 16.23 -7.69
N ASN A 26 -15.78 15.33 -8.68
CA ASN A 26 -16.07 13.92 -8.45
C ASN A 26 -14.94 13.30 -7.62
N ALA A 27 -15.29 12.47 -6.65
CA ALA A 27 -14.35 11.76 -5.80
C ALA A 27 -14.89 10.37 -5.46
N THR A 28 -14.02 9.36 -5.41
CA THR A 28 -14.39 8.07 -4.83
C THR A 28 -14.66 8.23 -3.34
N GLN A 29 -15.76 7.65 -2.85
CA GLN A 29 -16.21 7.76 -1.47
C GLN A 29 -16.49 6.38 -0.86
N PRO A 30 -16.23 6.17 0.44
CA PRO A 30 -15.60 7.13 1.36
C PRO A 30 -14.08 7.23 1.18
N ASN A 31 -13.47 6.27 0.45
CA ASN A 31 -12.03 6.17 0.31
C ASN A 31 -11.62 5.61 -1.06
N TYR A 32 -10.41 5.94 -1.50
CA TYR A 32 -9.74 5.31 -2.63
C TYR A 32 -9.14 3.95 -2.24
N ALA A 33 -8.71 3.18 -3.24
CA ALA A 33 -7.98 1.94 -3.03
C ALA A 33 -6.66 2.21 -2.27
N GLN A 34 -6.28 1.32 -1.36
CA GLN A 34 -5.04 1.46 -0.60
C GLN A 34 -3.80 1.40 -1.49
N TYR A 35 -2.75 2.13 -1.11
CA TYR A 35 -1.42 2.06 -1.73
C TYR A 35 -0.46 1.30 -0.81
N THR A 36 0.03 0.14 -1.27
CA THR A 36 0.82 -0.79 -0.45
C THR A 36 2.25 -0.90 -0.96
N LEU A 37 3.22 -0.82 -0.03
CA LEU A 37 4.64 -1.14 -0.25
C LEU A 37 5.10 -2.21 0.75
N CYS A 38 6.11 -2.99 0.37
CA CYS A 38 6.79 -3.89 1.31
C CYS A 38 7.84 -3.13 2.12
N ASP A 39 8.10 -3.58 3.34
CA ASP A 39 9.07 -3.02 4.29
C ASP A 39 10.52 -3.39 3.90
N TYR A 40 11.07 -2.76 2.87
CA TYR A 40 12.39 -3.11 2.30
C TYR A 40 13.52 -2.18 2.75
N ASN A 41 13.26 -0.88 2.77
CA ASN A 41 14.28 0.16 2.82
C ASN A 41 14.18 1.04 4.07
N GLY A 42 13.02 1.08 4.72
CA GLY A 42 12.79 1.89 5.92
C GLY A 42 13.01 1.14 7.24
N SER A 43 12.74 1.85 8.33
CA SER A 43 12.58 1.22 9.65
C SER A 43 11.32 0.38 9.66
N ILE A 44 11.25 -0.65 10.52
CA ILE A 44 10.09 -1.56 10.61
C ILE A 44 8.76 -0.79 10.58
N GLY A 45 7.94 -1.09 9.58
CA GLY A 45 6.62 -0.51 9.32
C GLY A 45 6.63 0.92 8.76
N PHE A 46 7.76 1.40 8.26
CA PHE A 46 7.89 2.71 7.62
C PHE A 46 8.48 2.58 6.22
N GLU A 47 7.86 3.27 5.25
CA GLU A 47 8.34 3.40 3.88
C GLU A 47 8.04 4.77 3.29
N THR A 48 8.74 5.08 2.19
CA THR A 48 8.49 6.30 1.41
C THR A 48 7.57 6.01 0.22
N PHE A 49 6.44 6.70 0.16
CA PHE A 49 5.41 6.52 -0.86
C PHE A 49 5.47 7.63 -1.92
N ASP A 50 5.56 7.25 -3.20
CA ASP A 50 5.33 8.14 -4.33
C ASP A 50 3.84 8.47 -4.47
N LEU A 51 3.39 9.60 -3.92
CA LEU A 51 1.99 10.02 -4.02
C LEU A 51 1.66 10.64 -5.39
N ALA A 52 2.66 11.07 -6.17
CA ALA A 52 2.45 11.59 -7.53
C ALA A 52 1.89 10.49 -8.44
N SER A 53 2.36 9.26 -8.26
CA SER A 53 1.86 8.08 -8.96
C SER A 53 0.34 7.85 -8.79
N GLN A 54 -0.25 8.36 -7.71
CA GLN A 54 -1.67 8.17 -7.38
C GLN A 54 -2.58 9.27 -7.94
N VAL A 55 -2.03 10.42 -8.37
CA VAL A 55 -2.82 11.61 -8.78
C VAL A 55 -3.77 11.29 -9.94
N ALA A 56 -3.31 10.55 -10.95
CA ALA A 56 -4.15 10.23 -12.11
C ALA A 56 -5.36 9.36 -11.74
N ALA A 57 -5.16 8.40 -10.82
CA ALA A 57 -6.23 7.56 -10.30
C ALA A 57 -7.23 8.37 -9.46
N VAL A 58 -6.75 9.30 -8.63
CA VAL A 58 -7.59 10.19 -7.83
C VAL A 58 -8.43 11.13 -8.70
N LEU A 59 -7.87 11.64 -9.81
CA LEU A 59 -8.59 12.57 -10.68
C LEU A 59 -9.72 11.93 -11.48
N LEU A 60 -9.71 10.60 -11.69
CA LEU A 60 -10.73 9.89 -12.49
C LEU A 60 -10.90 10.50 -13.90
N GLY A 61 -9.82 11.05 -14.47
CA GLY A 61 -9.83 11.72 -15.78
C GLY A 61 -10.38 13.17 -15.79
N GLN A 62 -10.72 13.74 -14.63
CA GLN A 62 -11.17 15.13 -14.53
C GLN A 62 -10.02 16.10 -14.86
N THR A 63 -10.33 17.15 -15.63
CA THR A 63 -9.40 18.24 -15.97
C THR A 63 -9.75 19.50 -15.19
N GLY A 64 -8.77 20.39 -14.98
CA GLY A 64 -9.01 21.65 -14.24
C GLY A 64 -9.21 21.45 -12.73
N MET A 65 -8.72 20.33 -12.21
CA MET A 65 -8.73 20.00 -10.79
C MET A 65 -7.29 19.92 -10.28
N SER A 66 -7.07 20.28 -9.01
CA SER A 66 -5.84 20.05 -8.27
C SER A 66 -6.08 19.04 -7.16
N VAL A 67 -5.13 18.13 -6.94
CA VAL A 67 -5.15 17.16 -5.85
C VAL A 67 -4.13 17.57 -4.79
N THR A 68 -4.56 17.60 -3.54
CA THR A 68 -3.68 17.81 -2.37
C THR A 68 -3.85 16.64 -1.40
N PHE A 69 -2.73 16.08 -0.95
CA PHE A 69 -2.70 15.04 0.08
C PHE A 69 -2.41 15.66 1.45
N TYR A 70 -2.92 15.02 2.50
CA TYR A 70 -2.81 15.45 3.88
C TYR A 70 -2.48 14.26 4.79
N PRO A 71 -1.73 14.45 5.89
CA PRO A 71 -1.34 13.37 6.79
C PRO A 71 -2.52 12.66 7.48
N SER A 72 -3.70 13.29 7.49
CA SER A 72 -4.94 12.76 8.07
C SER A 72 -6.19 13.34 7.38
N LEU A 73 -7.36 12.74 7.65
CA LEU A 73 -8.65 13.30 7.23
C LEU A 73 -8.89 14.69 7.85
N THR A 74 -8.63 14.84 9.16
CA THR A 74 -8.82 16.11 9.86
C THR A 74 -7.96 17.24 9.30
N ASP A 75 -6.75 16.93 8.85
CA ASP A 75 -5.89 17.89 8.14
C ASP A 75 -6.49 18.32 6.80
N ALA A 76 -7.08 17.39 6.04
CA ALA A 76 -7.76 17.71 4.78
C ALA A 76 -9.04 18.54 4.99
N GLU A 77 -9.80 18.26 6.05
CA GLU A 77 -11.01 18.99 6.44
C GLU A 77 -10.71 20.43 6.86
N ASN A 78 -9.61 20.63 7.60
CA ASN A 78 -9.19 21.94 8.09
C ASN A 78 -8.22 22.68 7.14
N ASP A 79 -7.82 22.03 6.04
CA ASP A 79 -6.82 22.53 5.10
C ASP A 79 -5.48 22.90 5.77
N THR A 80 -5.02 22.05 6.69
CA THR A 80 -3.78 22.25 7.45
C THR A 80 -2.77 21.17 7.12
N ASN A 81 -1.46 21.47 7.26
CA ASN A 81 -0.39 20.47 7.09
C ASN A 81 -0.40 19.74 5.74
N ALA A 82 -0.82 20.41 4.66
CA ALA A 82 -0.77 19.85 3.31
C ALA A 82 0.61 19.25 3.02
N ILE A 83 0.63 18.03 2.47
CA ILE A 83 1.86 17.32 2.12
C ILE A 83 2.46 18.03 0.91
N ASN A 84 3.32 19.00 1.17
CA ASN A 84 4.05 19.80 0.19
C ASN A 84 5.53 19.40 0.20
N VAL A 85 5.87 18.40 -0.61
CA VAL A 85 7.24 18.07 -0.99
C VAL A 85 7.40 18.38 -2.47
N SER A 86 7.89 19.59 -2.74
CA SER A 86 7.93 20.30 -4.02
C SER A 86 8.68 19.55 -5.14
N HIS A 87 8.07 19.41 -6.33
CA HIS A 87 8.65 18.93 -7.61
C HIS A 87 8.89 17.41 -7.76
N PRO A 88 8.99 16.88 -9.00
CA PRO A 88 7.99 16.04 -9.69
C PRO A 88 7.55 14.72 -9.02
N ASP A 89 8.10 14.35 -7.85
CA ASP A 89 8.05 12.96 -7.36
C ASP A 89 7.20 12.75 -6.08
N LEU A 90 6.61 13.80 -5.47
CA LEU A 90 5.72 13.76 -4.27
C LEU A 90 5.99 12.59 -3.29
N GLN A 91 7.24 12.46 -2.83
CA GLN A 91 7.69 11.36 -1.98
C GLN A 91 7.33 11.63 -0.51
N TYR A 92 6.53 10.76 0.11
CA TYR A 92 6.05 10.94 1.48
C TYR A 92 6.38 9.72 2.36
N PRO A 93 7.25 9.85 3.37
CA PRO A 93 7.41 8.82 4.39
C PRO A 93 6.19 8.79 5.30
N ASN A 94 5.62 7.60 5.53
CA ASN A 94 4.54 7.48 6.51
C ASN A 94 5.03 7.86 7.91
N GLN A 95 4.11 8.38 8.72
CA GLN A 95 4.36 8.83 10.10
C GLN A 95 3.77 7.86 11.13
N ILE A 96 2.88 6.97 10.71
CA ILE A 96 2.25 5.95 11.54
C ILE A 96 2.71 4.58 11.03
N ILE A 97 3.23 3.76 11.94
CA ILE A 97 3.76 2.43 11.63
C ILE A 97 2.69 1.53 10.98
N TYR A 98 3.09 0.77 9.96
CA TYR A 98 2.29 -0.18 9.16
C TYR A 98 1.15 0.39 8.33
N VAL A 99 0.28 1.24 8.90
CA VAL A 99 -0.87 1.79 8.18
C VAL A 99 -1.09 3.25 8.59
N GLN A 100 -1.19 4.14 7.60
CA GLN A 100 -1.61 5.51 7.79
C GLN A 100 -2.74 5.86 6.82
N THR A 101 -3.83 6.42 7.33
CA THR A 101 -4.90 6.98 6.49
C THR A 101 -4.58 8.43 6.16
N LEU A 102 -4.37 8.72 4.88
CA LEU A 102 -4.19 10.08 4.36
C LEU A 102 -5.54 10.71 4.00
N GLY A 103 -5.63 12.02 4.18
CA GLY A 103 -6.70 12.83 3.62
C GLY A 103 -6.36 13.25 2.18
N ILE A 104 -7.37 13.33 1.33
CA ILE A 104 -7.25 13.78 -0.07
C ILE A 104 -8.27 14.88 -0.29
N ARG A 105 -7.82 16.01 -0.81
CA ARG A 105 -8.69 17.10 -1.25
C ARG A 105 -8.53 17.31 -2.76
N ILE A 106 -9.64 17.20 -3.47
CA ILE A 106 -9.72 17.51 -4.90
C ILE A 106 -10.41 18.85 -5.01
N THR A 107 -9.73 19.84 -5.60
CA THR A 107 -10.22 21.21 -5.69
C THR A 107 -10.32 21.63 -7.15
N ASN A 108 -11.47 22.17 -7.55
CA ASN A 108 -11.65 22.80 -8.86
C ASN A 108 -10.82 24.09 -8.91
N SER A 109 -9.87 24.16 -9.84
CA SER A 109 -8.90 25.27 -9.91
C SER A 109 -9.51 26.60 -10.34
N ILE A 110 -10.76 26.60 -10.84
CA ILE A 110 -11.49 27.81 -11.25
C ILE A 110 -12.46 28.26 -10.15
N THR A 111 -13.24 27.33 -9.60
CA THR A 111 -14.33 27.67 -8.66
C THR A 111 -13.93 27.61 -7.20
N GLY A 112 -12.83 26.93 -6.87
CA GLY A 112 -12.41 26.65 -5.50
C GLY A 112 -13.28 25.62 -4.77
N CYS A 113 -14.35 25.12 -5.40
CA CYS A 113 -15.15 24.03 -4.83
C CYS A 113 -14.30 22.76 -4.70
N TYR A 114 -14.48 22.03 -3.60
CA TYR A 114 -13.66 20.87 -3.30
C TYR A 114 -14.47 19.71 -2.74
N SER A 115 -13.92 18.51 -2.93
CA SER A 115 -14.39 17.26 -2.33
C SER A 115 -13.25 16.65 -1.53
N ILE A 116 -13.59 16.01 -0.40
CA ILE A 116 -12.64 15.33 0.48
C ILE A 116 -12.92 13.83 0.46
N SER A 117 -11.87 13.04 0.45
CA SER A 117 -11.89 11.58 0.58
C SER A 117 -10.61 11.13 1.30
N THR A 118 -10.41 9.83 1.46
CA THR A 118 -9.21 9.27 2.11
C THR A 118 -8.55 8.17 1.28
N MET A 119 -7.32 7.83 1.63
CA MET A 119 -6.60 6.67 1.11
C MET A 119 -5.65 6.14 2.18
N ASP A 120 -5.61 4.83 2.37
CA ASP A 120 -4.62 4.20 3.24
C ASP A 120 -3.30 3.99 2.47
N ILE A 121 -2.20 4.40 3.07
CA ILE A 121 -0.87 3.92 2.73
C ILE A 121 -0.47 2.82 3.70
N ARG A 122 -0.01 1.68 3.18
CA ARG A 122 0.25 0.46 3.94
C ARG A 122 1.65 -0.07 3.69
N VAL A 123 2.37 -0.34 4.76
CA VAL A 123 3.65 -1.04 4.77
C VAL A 123 3.42 -2.48 5.19
N VAL A 124 3.80 -3.44 4.35
CA VAL A 124 3.68 -4.87 4.63
C VAL A 124 5.04 -5.40 5.09
N PRO A 125 5.13 -5.97 6.30
CA PRO A 125 6.36 -6.60 6.77
C PRO A 125 6.83 -7.70 5.83
N LEU A 126 8.15 -7.82 5.66
CA LEU A 126 8.72 -8.96 4.96
C LEU A 126 8.46 -10.26 5.73
N PRO A 127 8.23 -11.38 5.02
CA PRO A 127 8.19 -12.69 5.64
C PRO A 127 9.47 -12.98 6.43
N THR A 128 9.33 -13.45 7.66
CA THR A 128 10.44 -13.88 8.52
C THR A 128 10.31 -15.38 8.83
N PRO A 129 10.63 -16.26 7.87
CA PRO A 129 10.60 -17.70 8.11
C PRO A 129 11.56 -18.06 9.25
N ILE A 130 11.10 -18.91 10.18
CA ILE A 130 11.92 -19.36 11.30
C ILE A 130 12.71 -20.60 10.86
N PRO A 131 14.05 -20.58 10.92
CA PRO A 131 14.84 -21.75 10.58
C PRO A 131 14.57 -22.88 11.60
N PRO A 132 14.52 -24.15 11.15
CA PRO A 132 14.43 -25.29 12.06
C PRO A 132 15.56 -25.27 13.11
N THR A 133 15.24 -25.61 14.36
CA THR A 133 16.20 -25.61 15.47
C THR A 133 17.16 -26.81 15.46
N ALA A 134 16.83 -27.83 14.68
CA ALA A 134 17.64 -29.01 14.44
C ALA A 134 17.52 -29.47 12.97
N PRO A 135 18.51 -30.23 12.44
CA PRO A 135 18.40 -30.82 11.12
C PRO A 135 17.19 -31.77 11.02
N PHE A 136 16.51 -31.77 9.88
CA PHE A 136 15.50 -32.78 9.59
C PHE A 136 16.20 -34.09 9.21
N THR A 137 16.02 -35.14 10.02
CA THR A 137 16.78 -36.40 9.89
C THR A 137 15.84 -37.59 9.73
N ILE A 138 16.24 -38.54 8.89
CA ILE A 138 15.54 -39.81 8.62
C ILE A 138 16.59 -40.92 8.64
N CYS A 139 16.23 -42.12 9.10
CA CYS A 139 17.10 -43.28 9.05
C CYS A 139 17.29 -43.75 7.60
N ASP A 140 18.54 -43.88 7.18
CA ASP A 140 18.92 -44.50 5.91
C ASP A 140 18.95 -46.03 6.07
N GLU A 141 17.89 -46.71 5.63
CA GLU A 141 17.71 -48.15 5.83
C GLU A 141 18.59 -49.01 4.91
N ASN A 142 18.92 -48.51 3.72
CA ASN A 142 19.72 -49.22 2.71
C ASN A 142 21.18 -48.75 2.64
N GLN A 143 21.56 -47.76 3.46
CA GLN A 143 22.91 -47.25 3.65
C GLN A 143 23.54 -46.66 2.38
N ASP A 144 22.71 -46.11 1.49
CA ASP A 144 23.16 -45.51 0.23
C ASP A 144 23.33 -43.98 0.30
N GLY A 145 22.97 -43.37 1.43
CA GLY A 145 23.02 -41.93 1.68
C GLY A 145 21.79 -41.17 1.20
N PHE A 146 20.73 -41.85 0.73
CA PHE A 146 19.53 -41.25 0.17
C PHE A 146 18.25 -41.65 0.91
N SER A 147 17.31 -40.72 1.05
CA SER A 147 16.01 -40.98 1.64
C SER A 147 14.96 -39.96 1.19
N GLY A 148 13.69 -40.30 1.37
CA GLY A 148 12.56 -39.44 1.04
C GLY A 148 12.12 -38.59 2.24
N PHE A 149 12.14 -37.27 2.08
CA PHE A 149 11.79 -36.29 3.10
C PHE A 149 10.41 -35.68 2.82
N ASP A 150 9.51 -35.74 3.81
CA ASP A 150 8.26 -34.98 3.76
C ASP A 150 8.52 -33.53 4.17
N LEU A 151 8.77 -32.65 3.20
CA LEU A 151 9.05 -31.24 3.48
C LEU A 151 7.83 -30.48 4.01
N THR A 152 6.60 -31.00 3.79
CA THR A 152 5.38 -30.36 4.27
C THR A 152 5.30 -30.37 5.79
N SER A 153 5.93 -31.35 6.46
CA SER A 153 5.97 -31.45 7.91
C SER A 153 6.71 -30.29 8.57
N LEU A 154 7.61 -29.61 7.84
CA LEU A 154 8.37 -28.46 8.33
C LEU A 154 7.61 -27.13 8.18
N THR A 155 6.55 -27.09 7.38
CA THR A 155 5.90 -25.83 6.98
C THR A 155 5.29 -25.08 8.17
N THR A 156 4.59 -25.77 9.06
CA THR A 156 3.97 -25.19 10.25
C THR A 156 5.00 -24.54 11.17
N ASP A 157 6.13 -25.20 11.39
CA ASP A 157 7.18 -24.72 12.28
C ASP A 157 7.92 -23.52 11.68
N ILE A 158 8.17 -23.53 10.37
CA ILE A 158 8.85 -22.42 9.68
C ILE A 158 7.95 -21.19 9.58
N LEU A 159 6.64 -21.37 9.34
CA LEU A 159 5.69 -20.27 9.17
C LEU A 159 5.11 -19.74 10.48
N GLN A 160 5.03 -20.55 11.54
CA GLN A 160 4.35 -20.19 12.81
C GLN A 160 2.93 -19.63 12.60
N GLY A 161 2.19 -20.17 11.61
CA GLY A 161 0.86 -19.70 11.27
C GLY A 161 0.79 -18.39 10.47
N ALA A 162 1.93 -17.85 10.02
CA ALA A 162 1.95 -16.73 9.11
C ALA A 162 1.39 -17.13 7.72
N PRO A 163 0.58 -16.27 7.07
CA PRO A 163 -0.12 -16.59 5.83
C PRO A 163 0.78 -16.42 4.60
N TYR A 164 2.02 -16.93 4.65
CA TYR A 164 2.99 -16.84 3.56
C TYR A 164 3.00 -18.12 2.72
N ILE A 165 3.43 -17.99 1.45
CA ILE A 165 3.65 -19.14 0.58
C ILE A 165 5.09 -19.60 0.78
N LEU A 166 5.26 -20.75 1.43
CA LEU A 166 6.57 -21.35 1.64
C LEU A 166 6.96 -22.26 0.48
N THR A 167 8.18 -22.10 -0.01
CA THR A 167 8.78 -22.93 -1.06
C THR A 167 10.20 -23.36 -0.67
N PHE A 168 10.61 -24.55 -1.11
CA PHE A 168 11.94 -25.11 -0.89
C PHE A 168 12.70 -25.16 -2.21
N HIS A 169 14.01 -24.90 -2.16
CA HIS A 169 14.88 -24.84 -3.33
C HIS A 169 16.23 -25.51 -3.05
N GLU A 170 16.84 -26.12 -4.06
CA GLU A 170 18.15 -26.78 -3.93
C GLU A 170 19.32 -25.79 -3.95
N THR A 171 19.11 -24.59 -4.50
CA THR A 171 20.14 -23.54 -4.57
C THR A 171 19.67 -22.21 -3.99
N LEU A 172 20.62 -21.42 -3.49
CA LEU A 172 20.34 -20.07 -3.00
C LEU A 172 19.80 -19.16 -4.12
N THR A 173 20.35 -19.29 -5.33
CA THR A 173 19.94 -18.49 -6.48
C THR A 173 18.48 -18.77 -6.86
N ASP A 174 18.08 -20.05 -6.86
CA ASP A 174 16.70 -20.42 -7.15
C ASP A 174 15.74 -19.90 -6.08
N ALA A 175 16.10 -19.98 -4.80
CA ALA A 175 15.31 -19.37 -3.72
C ALA A 175 15.19 -17.85 -3.84
N GLN A 176 16.26 -17.15 -4.21
CA GLN A 176 16.24 -15.69 -4.39
C GLN A 176 15.36 -15.26 -5.57
N GLN A 177 15.36 -16.03 -6.67
CA GLN A 177 14.60 -15.73 -7.87
C GLN A 177 13.19 -16.36 -7.88
N GLY A 178 12.89 -17.24 -6.92
CA GLY A 178 11.65 -18.02 -6.91
C GLY A 178 11.57 -19.06 -8.04
N ASN A 179 12.73 -19.49 -8.56
CA ASN A 179 12.80 -20.47 -9.64
C ASN A 179 12.76 -21.90 -9.10
N THR A 180 12.28 -22.84 -9.92
CA THR A 180 12.37 -24.29 -9.66
C THR A 180 12.05 -24.71 -8.22
N PRO A 181 10.87 -24.35 -7.67
CA PRO A 181 10.47 -24.82 -6.35
C PRO A 181 10.35 -26.35 -6.35
N ILE A 182 10.79 -26.98 -5.27
CA ILE A 182 10.63 -28.41 -5.05
C ILE A 182 9.13 -28.73 -4.91
N ASP A 183 8.65 -29.74 -5.64
CA ASP A 183 7.29 -30.26 -5.50
C ASP A 183 7.12 -30.95 -4.15
N THR A 184 6.39 -30.32 -3.25
CA THR A 184 6.11 -30.86 -1.91
C THR A 184 4.84 -31.72 -1.86
N SER A 185 4.19 -32.00 -3.00
CA SER A 185 3.06 -32.94 -3.04
C SER A 185 3.51 -34.41 -2.92
N VAL A 186 4.81 -34.65 -3.02
CA VAL A 186 5.47 -35.95 -2.88
C VAL A 186 6.67 -35.82 -1.93
N LEU A 187 7.22 -36.97 -1.52
CA LEU A 187 8.48 -36.99 -0.76
C LEU A 187 9.63 -36.48 -1.62
N TYR A 188 10.43 -35.58 -1.08
CA TYR A 188 11.64 -35.09 -1.71
C TYR A 188 12.81 -36.04 -1.42
N ASN A 189 13.42 -36.59 -2.45
CA ASN A 189 14.67 -37.34 -2.28
C ASN A 189 15.86 -36.40 -2.36
N ASN A 190 16.78 -36.49 -1.41
CA ASN A 190 18.03 -35.74 -1.49
C ASN A 190 18.84 -36.17 -2.73
N ILE A 191 19.65 -35.25 -3.27
CA ILE A 191 20.53 -35.47 -4.42
C ILE A 191 22.01 -35.49 -4.04
N ASN A 192 22.34 -35.04 -2.82
CA ASN A 192 23.67 -35.18 -2.23
C ASN A 192 23.62 -36.23 -1.11
N PRO A 193 24.49 -37.25 -1.14
CA PRO A 193 24.44 -38.33 -0.15
C PRO A 193 24.77 -37.81 1.26
N PHE A 194 24.09 -38.37 2.26
CA PHE A 194 24.20 -38.09 3.70
C PHE A 194 23.76 -36.68 4.15
N VAL A 195 24.18 -35.62 3.46
CA VAL A 195 23.87 -34.23 3.85
C VAL A 195 23.56 -33.39 2.61
N GLN A 196 22.42 -32.71 2.64
CA GLN A 196 22.04 -31.70 1.67
C GLN A 196 21.47 -30.47 2.37
N ILE A 197 21.82 -29.29 1.87
CA ILE A 197 21.22 -28.02 2.28
C ILE A 197 20.13 -27.66 1.27
N LEU A 198 18.93 -27.35 1.78
CA LEU A 198 17.87 -26.71 1.03
C LEU A 198 17.69 -25.27 1.51
N TYR A 199 17.23 -24.40 0.62
CA TYR A 199 16.94 -23.00 0.87
C TYR A 199 15.42 -22.80 0.92
N VAL A 200 14.96 -22.13 1.97
CA VAL A 200 13.52 -21.85 2.17
C VAL A 200 13.22 -20.41 1.77
N ARG A 201 12.17 -20.23 1.00
CA ARG A 201 11.64 -18.93 0.56
C ARG A 201 10.20 -18.81 1.05
N ALA A 202 9.89 -17.68 1.71
CA ALA A 202 8.55 -17.33 2.20
C ALA A 202 8.19 -15.91 1.75
#